data_AF-A0A377K042-F1
#
_entry.id   AF-A0A377K042-F1
#
_cell.length_a   1.000
_cell.length_b   1.000
_cell.length_c   1.000
_cell.angle_alpha   90.00
_cell.angle_beta   90.00
_cell.angle_gamma   90.00
#
_symmetry.space_group_name_H-M   'P 1'
#
loop_
_entity.id
_entity.type
_entity.pdbx_description
1 polymer ?
#
loop_
_entity_poly.entity_id
_entity_poly.type
_entity_poly.pdbx_seq_one_letter_code
_entity_poly.pdbx_strand_id
1 'polypeptide(L)'
;MSNKIFTHSLPMRYADFPTLVDALDYAALSSAGMNFYDRRCQLEDQLEYQTLKARAEAGAKRLLSLNLKKRRSRGADCRNE
;
A
#
# COMPACT_ATOMS: atom_id res chain seq x y z
N MET A 1 -7.30 32.56 -6.23
CA MET A 1 -6.66 31.38 -5.63
C MET A 1 -7.48 30.17 -6.06
N SER A 2 -7.12 29.51 -7.16
CA SER A 2 -7.91 28.40 -7.72
C SER A 2 -7.92 27.22 -6.76
N ASN A 3 -9.10 26.91 -6.23
CA ASN A 3 -9.30 25.77 -5.35
C ASN A 3 -9.20 24.50 -6.20
N LYS A 4 -8.02 23.89 -6.24
CA LYS A 4 -7.78 22.65 -6.97
C LYS A 4 -8.42 21.52 -6.16
N ILE A 5 -9.70 21.26 -6.42
CA ILE A 5 -10.38 20.06 -5.93
C ILE A 5 -9.63 18.89 -6.55
N PHE A 6 -8.77 18.24 -5.77
CA PHE A 6 -8.17 16.97 -6.15
C PHE A 6 -9.30 15.95 -6.17
N THR A 7 -9.94 15.79 -7.32
CA THR A 7 -10.89 14.71 -7.57
C THR A 7 -10.09 13.42 -7.61
N HIS A 8 -9.78 12.88 -6.42
CA HIS A 8 -9.30 11.52 -6.31
C HIS A 8 -10.44 10.63 -6.85
N SER A 9 -10.16 9.88 -7.92
CA SER A 9 -11.11 8.95 -8.53
C SER A 9 -11.58 7.87 -7.56
N LEU A 10 -10.85 7.69 -6.45
CA LEU A 10 -11.15 6.76 -5.37
C LEU A 10 -11.54 7.54 -4.09
N PRO A 11 -12.69 7.23 -3.46
CA PRO A 11 -13.05 7.80 -2.17
C PRO A 11 -11.96 7.54 -1.12
N MET A 12 -11.75 8.49 -0.22
CA MET A 12 -10.80 8.30 0.88
C MET A 12 -11.42 7.37 1.93
N ARG A 13 -10.68 6.35 2.37
CA ARG A 13 -11.05 5.45 3.48
C ARG A 13 -10.03 5.54 4.60
N TYR A 14 -10.47 5.66 5.84
CA TYR A 14 -9.62 5.91 7.00
C TYR A 14 -9.16 4.62 7.67
N ALA A 15 -8.28 3.86 6.99
CA ALA A 15 -7.70 2.62 7.52
C ALA A 15 -8.73 1.56 8.00
N ASP A 16 -9.98 1.64 7.55
CA ASP A 16 -11.08 0.72 7.87
C ASP A 16 -10.97 -0.64 7.16
N PHE A 17 -9.78 -1.27 7.22
CA PHE A 17 -9.47 -2.51 6.52
C PHE A 17 -9.16 -3.63 7.50
N PRO A 18 -9.68 -4.86 7.27
CA PRO A 18 -9.44 -5.98 8.16
C PRO A 18 -8.00 -6.50 8.10
N THR A 19 -7.30 -6.28 6.99
CA THR A 19 -5.87 -6.61 6.86
C THR A 19 -5.11 -5.53 6.09
N LEU A 20 -3.78 -5.54 6.25
CA LEU A 20 -2.87 -4.68 5.48
C LEU A 20 -2.94 -4.97 3.97
N VAL A 21 -3.23 -6.21 3.59
CA VAL A 21 -3.39 -6.59 2.17
C VAL A 21 -4.63 -5.91 1.60
N ASP A 22 -5.74 -5.92 2.33
CA ASP A 22 -6.98 -5.27 1.90
C ASP A 22 -6.80 -3.74 1.76
N ALA A 23 -6.02 -3.13 2.65
CA ALA A 23 -5.68 -1.72 2.57
C ALA A 23 -4.86 -1.41 1.31
N LEU A 24 -3.86 -2.24 0.99
CA LEU A 24 -3.04 -2.08 -0.22
C LEU A 24 -3.85 -2.33 -1.49
N ASP A 25 -4.74 -3.32 -1.47
CA ASP A 25 -5.64 -3.63 -2.58
C ASP A 25 -6.55 -2.46 -2.92
N TYR A 26 -7.06 -1.76 -1.90
CA TYR A 26 -7.82 -0.54 -2.09
C TYR A 26 -6.95 0.61 -2.61
N ALA A 27 -5.78 0.84 -2.01
CA ALA A 27 -4.86 1.90 -2.42
C ALA A 27 -4.41 1.74 -3.89
N ALA A 28 -4.25 0.50 -4.36
CA ALA A 28 -3.89 0.17 -5.74
C ALA A 28 -4.95 0.56 -6.79
N LEU A 29 -6.18 0.87 -6.38
CA LEU A 29 -7.23 1.40 -7.28
C LEU A 29 -7.07 2.90 -7.55
N SER A 30 -6.24 3.60 -6.76
CA SER A 30 -5.93 5.01 -6.95
C SER A 30 -4.69 5.19 -7.81
N SER A 31 -4.53 6.38 -8.40
CA SER A 31 -3.28 6.81 -9.05
C SER A 31 -2.23 7.32 -8.05
N ALA A 32 -2.39 7.04 -6.75
CA ALA A 32 -1.45 7.48 -5.71
C ALA A 32 -0.27 6.51 -5.56
N GLY A 33 0.77 6.98 -4.88
CA GLY A 33 1.99 6.22 -4.63
C GLY A 33 2.95 6.92 -3.70
N MET A 34 4.14 6.35 -3.57
CA MET A 34 5.27 6.90 -2.84
C MET A 34 6.28 7.50 -3.81
N ASN A 35 6.83 8.66 -3.44
CA ASN A 35 7.91 9.32 -4.15
C ASN A 35 9.14 9.36 -3.25
N PHE A 36 10.27 8.89 -3.75
CA PHE A 36 11.54 8.87 -3.04
C PHE A 36 12.38 10.04 -3.56
N TYR A 37 12.79 10.93 -2.65
CA TYR A 37 13.56 12.11 -2.98
C TYR A 37 14.96 12.02 -2.38
N ASP A 38 15.94 12.56 -3.10
CA ASP A 38 17.30 12.69 -2.62
C ASP A 38 17.45 13.83 -1.58
N ARG A 39 18.67 14.03 -1.07
CA ARG A 39 18.99 15.11 -0.11
C ARG A 39 18.84 16.53 -0.69
N ARG A 40 18.68 16.66 -2.00
CA ARG A 40 18.49 17.91 -2.74
C ARG A 40 17.03 18.09 -3.20
N CYS A 41 16.11 17.31 -2.65
CA CYS A 41 14.70 17.30 -3.01
C CYS A 41 14.43 16.98 -4.50
N GLN A 42 15.32 16.23 -5.15
CA GLN A 42 15.12 15.72 -6.50
C GLN A 42 14.45 14.34 -6.44
N LEU A 43 13.49 14.11 -7.34
CA LEU A 43 12.80 12.82 -7.42
C LEU A 43 13.78 11.76 -7.91
N GLU A 44 14.09 10.79 -7.04
CA GLU A 44 15.01 9.69 -7.32
C GLU A 44 14.27 8.46 -7.85
N ASP A 45 13.12 8.14 -7.25
CA ASP A 45 12.28 7.02 -7.68
C ASP A 45 10.81 7.26 -7.33
N GLN A 46 9.89 6.60 -8.05
CA GLN A 46 8.45 6.64 -7.81
C GLN A 46 7.88 5.22 -7.77
N LEU A 47 7.02 4.96 -6.79
CA LEU A 47 6.36 3.69 -6.58
C LEU A 47 4.87 3.87 -6.37
N GLU A 48 4.12 3.71 -7.46
CA GLU A 48 2.65 3.68 -7.43
C GLU A 48 2.13 2.47 -6.64
N TYR A 49 0.98 2.63 -5.98
CA TYR A 49 0.38 1.53 -5.21
C TYR A 49 0.00 0.34 -6.09
N GLN A 50 -0.41 0.57 -7.34
CA GLN A 50 -0.65 -0.48 -8.32
C GLN A 50 0.62 -1.32 -8.57
N THR A 51 1.76 -0.65 -8.79
CA THR A 51 3.05 -1.30 -8.99
C THR A 51 3.54 -1.99 -7.72
N LEU A 52 3.35 -1.38 -6.56
CA LEU A 52 3.68 -1.96 -5.26
C LEU A 52 2.93 -3.28 -5.04
N LYS A 53 1.62 -3.32 -5.29
CA LYS A 53 0.81 -4.54 -5.21
C LYS A 53 1.34 -5.63 -6.12
N ALA A 54 1.59 -5.32 -7.39
CA ALA A 54 2.12 -6.30 -8.35
C ALA A 54 3.48 -6.86 -7.92
N ARG A 55 4.39 -6.01 -7.43
CA ARG A 55 5.70 -6.43 -6.91
C ARG A 55 5.55 -7.27 -5.63
N ALA A 56 4.64 -6.91 -4.74
CA ALA A 56 4.36 -7.66 -3.51
C ALA A 56 3.81 -9.05 -3.80
N GLU A 57 2.88 -9.20 -4.74
CA GLU A 57 2.36 -10.50 -5.17
C GLU A 57 3.45 -11.38 -5.80
N ALA A 58 4.28 -10.81 -6.67
CA ALA A 58 5.40 -11.52 -7.27
C ALA A 58 6.42 -11.97 -6.21
N GLY A 59 6.73 -11.08 -5.25
CA GLY A 59 7.59 -11.38 -4.11
C GLY A 59 7.02 -12.49 -3.22
N ALA A 60 5.71 -12.44 -2.93
CA ALA A 60 5.02 -13.46 -2.15
C ALA A 60 5.09 -14.85 -2.80
N LYS A 61 4.88 -14.94 -4.13
CA LYS A 61 5.02 -16.20 -4.89
C LYS A 61 6.45 -16.74 -4.80
N ARG A 62 7.46 -15.87 -4.93
CA ARG A 62 8.88 -16.26 -4.77
C ARG A 62 9.16 -16.77 -3.35
N LEU A 63 8.68 -16.08 -2.31
CA LEU A 63 8.85 -16.51 -0.92
C LEU A 63 8.18 -17.86 -0.63
N LEU A 64 7.00 -18.12 -1.20
CA LEU A 64 6.34 -19.41 -1.07
C LEU A 64 7.11 -20.54 -1.75
N SER A 65 7.78 -20.27 -2.88
CA SER A 65 8.64 -21.26 -3.55
C SER A 65 9.84 -21.71 -2.70
N LEU A 66 10.22 -20.92 -1.69
CA LEU A 66 11.26 -21.27 -0.71
C LEU A 66 10.75 -22.17 0.43
N ASN A 67 9.53 -22.72 0.33
CA ASN A 67 8.88 -23.57 1.33
C ASN A 67 8.75 -22.90 2.72
N LEU A 68 8.58 -21.57 2.74
CA LEU A 68 8.34 -20.83 3.97
C LEU A 68 6.95 -21.13 4.51
N LYS A 69 6.88 -21.62 5.75
CA LYS A 69 5.60 -21.86 6.44
C LYS A 69 5.01 -20.54 6.91
N LYS A 70 3.71 -20.35 6.68
CA LYS A 70 2.95 -19.23 7.25
C LYS A 70 3.08 -19.25 8.77
N ARG A 71 3.73 -18.25 9.36
CA ARG A 71 3.67 -18.05 10.82
C ARG A 71 2.30 -17.49 11.18
N ARG A 72 1.63 -18.13 12.14
CA ARG A 72 0.49 -17.53 12.86
C ARG A 72 1.06 -16.61 13.93
N SER A 73 1.10 -15.31 13.63
CA SER A 73 1.15 -14.29 14.68
C SER A 73 -0.26 -14.15 15.23
N ARG A 74 -0.49 -14.46 16.51
CA ARG A 74 -1.71 -14.04 17.22
C ARG A 74 -1.44 -12.62 17.70
N GLY A 75 -2.17 -11.63 17.18
CA GLY A 75 -1.99 -10.26 17.64
C GLY A 75 -2.74 -9.25 16.80
N ALA A 76 -4.06 -9.18 17.02
CA ALA A 76 -4.88 -7.98 16.83
C ALA A 76 -6.22 -8.23 17.55
N ASP A 77 -6.16 -8.46 18.86
CA ASP A 77 -7.31 -8.20 19.74
C ASP A 77 -7.23 -6.69 20.06
N CYS A 78 -7.60 -5.86 19.09
CA CYS A 78 -7.80 -4.43 19.31
C CYS A 78 -9.30 -4.25 19.56
N ARG A 79 -9.70 -4.34 20.83
CA ARG A 79 -11.02 -3.86 21.26
C ARG A 79 -11.02 -2.33 21.14
N ASN A 80 -12.11 -1.81 20.57
CA ASN A 80 -12.50 -0.41 20.56
C ASN A 80 -12.29 0.27 21.92
N GLU A 81 -11.81 1.51 21.88
CA GLU A 81 -12.36 2.62 22.66
C GLU A 81 -12.78 3.73 21.68
#